data_AF-A0A9D7N088-F1
#
_entry.id   AF-A0A9D7N088-F1
#
_cell.length_a   1.000
_cell.length_b   1.000
_cell.length_c   1.000
_cell.angle_alpha   90.00
_cell.angle_beta   90.00
_cell.angle_gamma   90.00
#
_symmetry.space_group_name_H-M   'P 1'
#
loop_
_entity.id
_entity.type
_entity.pdbx_description
1 polymer ?
#
loop_
_entity_poly.entity_id
_entity_poly.type
_entity_poly.pdbx_seq_one_letter_code
_entity_poly.pdbx_strand_id
1 'polypeptide(L)'
;MATEPDAFRDRLKRKLGLARGSAEPAASTSDAAPASDVAPASDVVPASNAVPAPDDASVAPIAPTAPALAAKPRAEAALLLERMFERRAKRAAGAAAPRERASIAPLPRGPARPLPSALALRVNAHGEHAELERRFTEPRMQEALQHLREHGSEALRLHAQRAEILPFALARAAFLDTETTALHGGAGCTVFLIGVGLLEDGALRVHQVFLRSPSDEAASLARVLELLEGVDVLVSFHGKSFDRHRLHARLAMLGFDSPLLSFPHLDLGHIARRFYRGELRDQRLQTLEREVLGLHREDDLPGSQCPAAWFAHVGGRPSRIGDVFEHNALDVASLALLAARFAASPTESSSGREWLSYARGLRIAERRDDARAALEQAIAKLNADSADYLRAQEEARRLRPARARSSSRAKPPA
;
A
#
# COMPACT_ATOMS: atom_id res chain seq x y z
N MET A 1 33.69 -7.42 17.21
CA MET A 1 33.28 -7.79 15.83
C MET A 1 31.77 -7.86 15.82
N ALA A 2 31.11 -6.89 15.21
CA ALA A 2 29.64 -6.87 15.14
C ALA A 2 29.17 -7.99 14.20
N THR A 3 28.09 -8.69 14.54
CA THR A 3 27.55 -9.74 13.66
C THR A 3 27.02 -9.11 12.37
N GLU A 4 26.95 -9.85 11.25
CA GLU A 4 26.46 -9.34 9.95
C GLU A 4 25.12 -8.55 10.02
N PRO A 5 24.15 -8.94 10.90
CA PRO A 5 22.93 -8.17 11.18
C PRO A 5 23.18 -6.76 11.76
N ASP A 6 24.20 -6.60 12.61
CA ASP A 6 24.52 -5.33 13.29
C ASP A 6 25.19 -4.34 12.33
N ALA A 7 26.11 -4.82 11.49
CA ALA A 7 26.76 -4.00 10.46
C ALA A 7 25.76 -3.52 9.40
N PHE A 8 24.74 -4.32 9.11
CA PHE A 8 23.62 -3.95 8.26
C PHE A 8 22.74 -2.87 8.90
N ARG A 9 22.31 -3.09 10.16
CA ARG A 9 21.52 -2.12 10.93
C ARG A 9 22.22 -0.77 11.04
N ASP A 10 23.54 -0.75 11.20
CA ASP A 10 24.31 0.48 11.27
C ASP A 10 24.48 1.16 9.89
N ARG A 11 24.58 0.40 8.80
CA ARG A 11 24.50 0.96 7.44
C ARG A 11 23.12 1.54 7.15
N LEU A 12 22.06 0.87 7.59
CA LEU A 12 20.68 1.31 7.45
C LEU A 12 20.40 2.58 8.27
N LYS A 13 20.83 2.64 9.54
CA LYS A 13 20.77 3.84 10.37
C LYS A 13 21.50 5.03 9.75
N ARG A 14 22.67 4.81 9.15
CA ARG A 14 23.42 5.85 8.43
C ARG A 14 22.68 6.30 7.17
N LYS A 15 22.20 5.37 6.34
CA LYS A 15 21.45 5.67 5.09
C LYS A 15 20.11 6.37 5.35
N LEU A 16 19.40 6.02 6.43
CA LEU A 16 18.13 6.65 6.77
C LEU A 16 18.29 7.98 7.54
N GLY A 17 19.53 8.45 7.77
CA GLY A 17 19.79 9.69 8.54
C GLY A 17 19.44 9.60 10.02
N LEU A 18 19.40 8.37 10.58
CA LEU A 18 18.90 8.05 11.93
C LEU A 18 20.00 7.92 12.98
N ALA A 19 21.23 8.36 12.69
CA ALA A 19 22.31 8.37 13.67
C ALA A 19 22.47 9.77 14.28
N ARG A 20 22.18 9.92 15.58
CA ARG A 20 22.73 11.03 16.40
C ARG A 20 23.03 10.61 17.84
N GLY A 21 24.18 11.09 18.31
CA GLY A 21 24.40 11.51 19.70
C GLY A 21 25.21 10.56 20.58
N SER A 22 26.52 10.84 20.68
CA SER A 22 27.40 10.69 21.86
C SER A 22 27.09 9.60 22.90
N ALA A 23 28.00 8.62 22.98
CA ALA A 23 28.31 7.82 24.18
C ALA A 23 28.67 8.76 25.36
N GLU A 24 28.29 8.52 26.62
CA GLU A 24 28.68 7.47 27.59
C GLU A 24 27.90 7.70 28.93
N PRO A 25 28.05 6.90 30.01
CA PRO A 25 28.27 5.46 30.11
C PRO A 25 27.24 4.77 31.06
N ALA A 26 27.38 3.45 31.15
CA ALA A 26 26.54 2.49 31.86
C ALA A 26 26.59 2.58 33.40
N ALA A 27 25.49 2.16 34.03
CA ALA A 27 25.47 1.61 35.39
C ALA A 27 24.59 0.34 35.42
N SER A 28 25.19 -0.74 35.94
CA SER A 28 24.60 -2.03 36.33
C SER A 28 23.67 -1.86 37.56
N THR A 29 22.79 -2.77 38.02
CA THR A 29 22.81 -4.25 38.17
C THR A 29 21.42 -4.70 38.69
N SER A 30 20.99 -5.93 38.31
CA SER A 30 20.37 -7.01 39.13
C SER A 30 19.00 -6.77 39.84
N ASP A 31 18.11 -7.72 40.11
CA ASP A 31 17.96 -9.16 39.89
C ASP A 31 16.52 -9.56 40.31
N ALA A 32 16.16 -10.81 40.05
CA ALA A 32 15.19 -11.65 40.80
C ALA A 32 13.67 -11.57 40.50
N ALA A 33 13.19 -12.68 39.92
CA ALA A 33 11.85 -13.26 40.12
C ALA A 33 11.81 -14.10 41.43
N PRO A 34 10.64 -14.58 41.88
CA PRO A 34 10.32 -15.99 41.59
C PRO A 34 8.82 -16.38 41.41
N ALA A 35 8.68 -17.43 40.61
CA ALA A 35 7.79 -18.61 40.56
C ALA A 35 6.52 -18.86 41.43
N SER A 36 5.71 -19.77 40.87
CA SER A 36 4.76 -20.75 41.45
C SER A 36 3.29 -20.27 41.58
N ASP A 37 2.22 -21.04 41.33
CA ASP A 37 2.06 -22.48 41.06
C ASP A 37 0.57 -22.81 40.72
N VAL A 38 0.34 -24.03 40.19
CA VAL A 38 -0.85 -24.91 40.42
C VAL A 38 -2.16 -24.73 39.61
N ALA A 39 -2.48 -25.79 38.83
CA ALA A 39 -3.81 -26.24 38.32
C ALA A 39 -4.44 -27.26 39.32
N PRO A 40 -5.48 -28.10 39.07
CA PRO A 40 -6.39 -28.29 37.90
C PRO A 40 -7.87 -28.63 38.29
N ALA A 41 -8.62 -29.21 37.32
CA ALA A 41 -9.82 -30.10 37.39
C ALA A 41 -11.06 -29.51 36.65
N SER A 42 -11.53 -30.00 35.49
CA SER A 42 -12.07 -31.31 35.05
C SER A 42 -13.50 -31.62 35.53
N ASP A 43 -14.44 -31.78 34.57
CA ASP A 43 -15.60 -32.71 34.56
C ASP A 43 -16.29 -32.60 33.17
N VAL A 44 -16.24 -33.60 32.28
CA VAL A 44 -17.03 -34.86 32.15
C VAL A 44 -18.45 -34.67 31.55
N VAL A 45 -18.62 -35.37 30.42
CA VAL A 45 -19.74 -35.59 29.45
C VAL A 45 -20.75 -36.61 30.08
N PRO A 46 -22.03 -36.90 29.66
CA PRO A 46 -22.37 -37.21 28.26
C PRO A 46 -23.82 -37.18 27.67
N ALA A 47 -23.82 -37.39 26.34
CA ALA A 47 -24.69 -38.25 25.50
C ALA A 47 -26.10 -37.83 24.98
N SER A 48 -26.19 -37.88 23.63
CA SER A 48 -27.16 -38.61 22.77
C SER A 48 -28.65 -38.25 22.75
N ASN A 49 -29.19 -37.94 21.55
CA ASN A 49 -30.14 -38.83 20.86
C ASN A 49 -30.54 -38.39 19.44
N ALA A 50 -30.41 -39.37 18.53
CA ALA A 50 -31.21 -39.79 17.38
C ALA A 50 -32.15 -38.83 16.59
N VAL A 51 -32.03 -39.00 15.28
CA VAL A 51 -32.86 -38.57 14.13
C VAL A 51 -34.23 -39.28 14.12
N PRO A 52 -35.26 -38.67 13.50
CA PRO A 52 -35.90 -39.33 12.35
C PRO A 52 -36.22 -38.38 11.18
N ALA A 53 -36.18 -38.93 9.96
CA ALA A 53 -36.78 -38.37 8.74
C ALA A 53 -38.32 -38.55 8.76
N PRO A 54 -39.07 -37.80 7.94
CA PRO A 54 -39.66 -38.47 6.75
C PRO A 54 -39.81 -37.62 5.47
N ASP A 55 -39.71 -38.35 4.36
CA ASP A 55 -40.50 -38.39 3.11
C ASP A 55 -40.73 -37.20 2.16
N ASP A 56 -40.55 -37.59 0.88
CA ASP A 56 -40.80 -36.94 -0.40
C ASP A 56 -42.20 -36.32 -0.55
N ALA A 57 -42.22 -35.08 -1.03
CA ALA A 57 -43.31 -34.56 -1.87
C ALA A 57 -42.77 -33.52 -2.86
N SER A 58 -43.01 -33.78 -4.14
CA SER A 58 -42.65 -32.95 -5.28
C SER A 58 -43.19 -31.52 -5.18
N VAL A 59 -42.32 -30.50 -5.33
CA VAL A 59 -42.73 -29.12 -5.63
C VAL A 59 -41.81 -28.55 -6.71
N ALA A 60 -42.43 -28.01 -7.75
CA ALA A 60 -41.84 -27.42 -8.96
C ALA A 60 -40.88 -26.24 -8.68
N PRO A 61 -39.94 -25.92 -9.60
CA PRO A 61 -38.91 -24.92 -9.35
C PRO A 61 -39.48 -23.50 -9.31
N ILE A 62 -39.35 -22.84 -8.16
CA ILE A 62 -39.61 -21.40 -7.99
C ILE A 62 -38.34 -20.65 -8.41
N ALA A 63 -38.43 -19.91 -9.51
CA ALA A 63 -37.39 -19.00 -9.96
C ALA A 63 -37.26 -17.81 -8.98
N PRO A 64 -36.04 -17.38 -8.62
CA PRO A 64 -35.88 -16.17 -7.82
C PRO A 64 -36.11 -14.93 -8.69
N THR A 65 -37.21 -14.21 -8.43
CA THR A 65 -37.46 -12.85 -8.94
C THR A 65 -36.52 -11.86 -8.25
N ALA A 66 -35.49 -11.41 -8.98
CA ALA A 66 -34.70 -10.24 -8.62
C ALA A 66 -35.46 -8.94 -8.97
N PRO A 67 -35.35 -7.86 -8.16
CA PRO A 67 -35.96 -6.59 -8.51
C PRO A 67 -35.25 -5.96 -9.72
N ALA A 68 -36.05 -5.51 -10.68
CA ALA A 68 -35.56 -4.88 -11.91
C ALA A 68 -34.79 -3.58 -11.62
N LEU A 69 -33.46 -3.65 -11.74
CA LEU A 69 -32.61 -2.48 -11.88
C LEU A 69 -32.93 -1.80 -13.22
N ALA A 70 -33.45 -0.58 -13.16
CA ALA A 70 -33.71 0.27 -14.32
C ALA A 70 -32.44 0.36 -15.20
N ALA A 71 -32.50 -0.24 -16.37
CA ALA A 71 -31.43 -0.20 -17.36
C ALA A 71 -31.29 1.23 -17.90
N LYS A 72 -30.17 1.89 -17.59
CA LYS A 72 -29.74 3.08 -18.34
C LYS A 72 -29.54 2.70 -19.82
N PRO A 73 -29.82 3.58 -20.79
CA PRO A 73 -29.80 3.21 -22.21
C PRO A 73 -28.39 2.77 -22.62
N ARG A 74 -28.26 1.52 -23.10
CA ARG A 74 -27.00 0.89 -23.57
C ARG A 74 -26.20 1.77 -24.55
N ALA A 75 -26.84 2.71 -25.23
CA ALA A 75 -26.22 3.64 -26.17
C ALA A 75 -25.28 4.67 -25.49
N GLU A 76 -25.61 5.19 -24.31
CA GLU A 76 -24.76 6.18 -23.62
C GLU A 76 -23.49 5.55 -23.03
N ALA A 77 -23.60 4.31 -22.53
CA ALA A 77 -22.47 3.54 -22.02
C ALA A 77 -21.50 3.15 -23.15
N ALA A 78 -22.03 2.78 -24.32
CA ALA A 78 -21.24 2.49 -25.52
C ALA A 78 -20.50 3.75 -26.01
N LEU A 79 -21.19 4.90 -26.07
CA LEU A 79 -20.57 6.17 -26.46
C LEU A 79 -19.50 6.66 -25.47
N LEU A 80 -19.68 6.37 -24.18
CA LEU A 80 -18.70 6.69 -23.15
C LEU A 80 -17.45 5.80 -23.27
N LEU A 81 -17.64 4.51 -23.53
CA LEU A 81 -16.58 3.54 -23.81
C LEU A 81 -15.81 3.91 -25.07
N GLU A 82 -16.51 4.25 -26.15
CA GLU A 82 -15.91 4.67 -27.42
C GLU A 82 -15.08 5.95 -27.24
N ARG A 83 -15.63 6.97 -26.56
CA ARG A 83 -14.87 8.18 -26.19
C ARG A 83 -13.70 7.89 -25.24
N MET A 84 -13.78 6.84 -24.41
CA MET A 84 -12.66 6.41 -23.56
C MET A 84 -11.57 5.72 -24.38
N PHE A 85 -11.93 4.87 -25.35
CA PHE A 85 -11.01 4.25 -26.29
C PHE A 85 -10.36 5.27 -27.21
N GLU A 86 -11.10 6.25 -27.73
CA GLU A 86 -10.55 7.36 -28.53
C GLU A 86 -9.58 8.23 -27.72
N ARG A 87 -9.89 8.53 -26.46
CA ARG A 87 -8.97 9.27 -25.56
C ARG A 87 -7.71 8.47 -25.25
N ARG A 88 -7.83 7.15 -25.14
CA ARG A 88 -6.69 6.23 -24.94
C ARG A 88 -5.86 6.08 -26.22
N ALA A 89 -6.50 6.05 -27.39
CA ALA A 89 -5.86 6.04 -28.70
C ALA A 89 -5.16 7.37 -29.00
N LYS A 90 -5.76 8.53 -28.68
CA LYS A 90 -5.11 9.84 -28.79
C LYS A 90 -3.92 10.01 -27.83
N ARG A 91 -3.99 9.46 -26.62
CA ARG A 91 -2.84 9.37 -25.70
C ARG A 91 -1.75 8.44 -26.20
N ALA A 92 -2.11 7.33 -26.85
CA ALA A 92 -1.15 6.43 -27.48
C ALA A 92 -0.52 7.04 -28.75
N ALA A 93 -1.27 7.83 -29.53
CA ALA A 93 -0.79 8.51 -30.73
C ALA A 93 0.12 9.71 -30.41
N GLY A 94 -0.10 10.41 -29.29
CA GLY A 94 0.83 11.42 -28.77
C GLY A 94 2.08 10.85 -28.09
N ALA A 95 2.17 9.52 -27.98
CA ALA A 95 3.30 8.78 -27.40
C ALA A 95 3.94 7.83 -28.42
N ALA A 96 3.88 8.16 -29.71
CA ALA A 96 4.55 7.44 -30.78
C ALA A 96 6.06 7.73 -30.79
N ALA A 97 6.75 7.31 -29.72
CA ALA A 97 8.14 6.92 -29.81
C ALA A 97 8.19 5.42 -30.18
N PRO A 98 9.25 4.93 -30.87
CA PRO A 98 9.31 3.57 -31.35
C PRO A 98 9.14 2.58 -30.19
N ARG A 99 8.34 1.53 -30.40
CA ARG A 99 8.23 0.39 -29.48
C ARG A 99 9.56 -0.37 -29.46
N GLU A 100 10.50 0.07 -28.63
CA GLU A 100 11.67 -0.71 -28.26
C GLU A 100 11.19 -2.03 -27.63
N ARG A 101 11.65 -3.16 -28.15
CA ARG A 101 11.65 -4.42 -27.40
C ARG A 101 12.19 -4.11 -26.02
N ALA A 102 11.52 -4.55 -24.95
CA ALA A 102 11.96 -4.32 -23.58
C ALA A 102 13.45 -4.68 -23.45
N SER A 103 14.29 -3.65 -23.55
CA SER A 103 15.72 -3.76 -23.41
C SER A 103 15.94 -4.10 -21.95
N ILE A 104 16.39 -5.33 -21.68
CA ILE A 104 16.87 -5.67 -20.34
C ILE A 104 17.95 -4.64 -20.06
N ALA A 105 17.76 -3.84 -19.00
CA ALA A 105 18.74 -2.83 -18.62
C ALA A 105 20.14 -3.48 -18.59
N PRO A 106 21.20 -2.77 -19.02
CA PRO A 106 22.55 -3.31 -18.97
C PRO A 106 22.85 -3.83 -17.56
N LEU A 107 23.73 -4.84 -17.49
CA LEU A 107 24.06 -5.52 -16.23
C LEU A 107 24.32 -4.49 -15.10
N PRO A 108 23.86 -4.78 -13.88
CA PRO A 108 24.03 -3.87 -12.76
C PRO A 108 25.49 -3.47 -12.60
N ARG A 109 25.75 -2.16 -12.50
CA ARG A 109 27.10 -1.67 -12.18
C ARG A 109 27.29 -1.72 -10.67
N GLY A 110 28.44 -2.17 -10.20
CA GLY A 110 28.79 -2.26 -8.78
C GLY A 110 29.34 -3.65 -8.39
N PRO A 111 29.94 -3.78 -7.19
CA PRO A 111 30.45 -5.06 -6.71
C PRO A 111 29.30 -6.06 -6.54
N ALA A 112 29.58 -7.34 -6.77
CA ALA A 112 28.61 -8.39 -6.52
C ALA A 112 28.21 -8.41 -5.04
N ARG A 113 26.91 -8.56 -4.79
CA ARG A 113 26.34 -8.74 -3.45
C ARG A 113 25.49 -10.01 -3.46
N PRO A 114 25.90 -11.06 -2.72
CA PRO A 114 25.23 -12.36 -2.75
C PRO A 114 23.85 -12.31 -2.09
N LEU A 115 23.12 -13.43 -2.12
CA LEU A 115 21.89 -13.59 -1.36
C LEU A 115 22.13 -13.33 0.13
N PRO A 116 21.15 -12.75 0.86
CA PRO A 116 21.24 -12.63 2.30
C PRO A 116 21.46 -13.99 2.97
N SER A 117 22.44 -14.06 3.87
CA SER A 117 22.77 -15.27 4.65
C SER A 117 21.60 -15.78 5.50
N ALA A 118 20.71 -14.88 5.91
CA ALA A 118 19.49 -15.17 6.67
C ALA A 118 18.30 -15.64 5.80
N LEU A 119 18.45 -15.74 4.48
CA LEU A 119 17.40 -16.28 3.61
C LEU A 119 17.18 -17.76 3.96
N ALA A 120 16.00 -18.09 4.46
CA ALA A 120 15.67 -19.42 4.92
C ALA A 120 14.86 -20.18 3.88
N LEU A 121 15.09 -21.49 3.80
CA LEU A 121 14.25 -22.41 3.04
C LEU A 121 13.20 -23.01 3.97
N ARG A 122 11.95 -22.98 3.53
CA ARG A 122 10.79 -23.47 4.27
C ARG A 122 9.94 -24.34 3.36
N VAL A 123 9.13 -25.21 3.94
CA VAL A 123 8.25 -26.12 3.20
C VAL A 123 6.81 -25.86 3.62
N ASN A 124 5.91 -25.77 2.64
CA ASN A 124 4.46 -25.79 2.85
C ASN A 124 3.83 -26.90 1.99
N ALA A 125 2.49 -26.97 1.96
CA ALA A 125 1.76 -28.00 1.21
C ALA A 125 2.03 -28.00 -0.31
N HIS A 126 2.63 -26.93 -0.85
CA HIS A 126 2.91 -26.76 -2.27
C HIS A 126 4.40 -26.91 -2.62
N GLY A 127 5.25 -27.25 -1.65
CA GLY A 127 6.68 -27.49 -1.85
C GLY A 127 7.58 -26.55 -1.05
N GLU A 128 8.82 -26.38 -1.52
CA GLU A 128 9.81 -25.53 -0.87
C GLU A 128 9.73 -24.08 -1.38
N HIS A 129 9.83 -23.11 -0.48
CA HIS A 129 9.95 -21.69 -0.79
C HIS A 129 11.08 -21.05 0.01
N ALA A 130 11.61 -19.94 -0.49
CA ALA A 130 12.62 -19.15 0.19
C ALA A 130 12.02 -17.85 0.74
N GLU A 131 12.28 -17.57 2.01
CA GLU A 131 11.76 -16.39 2.72
C GLU A 131 12.85 -15.76 3.57
N LEU A 132 12.91 -14.43 3.54
CA LEU A 132 13.69 -13.63 4.48
C LEU A 132 12.75 -12.73 5.27
N GLU A 133 12.82 -12.81 6.60
CA GLU A 133 12.11 -11.87 7.48
C GLU A 133 13.07 -10.77 7.95
N ARG A 134 12.59 -9.53 7.93
CA ARG A 134 13.29 -8.37 8.48
C ARG A 134 12.39 -7.63 9.44
N ARG A 135 12.95 -7.15 10.54
CA ARG A 135 12.20 -6.38 11.53
C ARG A 135 12.76 -4.96 11.62
N PHE A 136 11.90 -3.98 11.36
CA PHE A 136 12.20 -2.55 11.50
C PHE A 136 11.62 -2.04 12.82
N THR A 137 12.50 -1.61 13.71
CA THR A 137 12.17 -1.17 15.08
C THR A 137 12.79 0.18 15.42
N GLU A 138 13.27 0.92 14.44
CA GLU A 138 13.88 2.23 14.65
C GLU A 138 12.85 3.18 15.26
N PRO A 139 13.23 4.13 16.13
CA PRO A 139 12.28 5.03 16.81
C PRO A 139 11.32 5.72 15.84
N ARG A 140 11.84 6.20 14.72
CA ARG A 140 11.03 6.80 13.66
C ARG A 140 9.98 5.85 13.08
N MET A 141 10.31 4.58 12.89
CA MET A 141 9.35 3.57 12.44
C MET A 141 8.32 3.31 13.54
N GLN A 142 8.75 3.13 14.78
CA GLN A 142 7.84 2.91 15.91
C GLN A 142 6.84 4.06 16.10
N GLU A 143 7.31 5.31 16.01
CA GLU A 143 6.48 6.52 16.03
C GLU A 143 5.48 6.53 14.87
N ALA A 144 5.92 6.21 13.65
CA ALA A 144 5.04 6.14 12.49
C ALA A 144 3.95 5.06 12.64
N LEU A 145 4.31 3.87 13.13
CA LEU A 145 3.37 2.78 13.37
C LEU A 145 2.44 3.08 14.55
N GLN A 146 2.92 3.76 15.59
CA GLN A 146 2.08 4.25 16.69
C GLN A 146 1.09 5.28 16.17
N HIS A 147 1.54 6.25 15.37
CA HIS A 147 0.67 7.24 14.75
C HIS A 147 -0.43 6.58 13.89
N LEU A 148 -0.05 5.60 13.07
CA LEU A 148 -1.00 4.81 12.26
C LEU A 148 -2.02 4.04 13.11
N ARG A 149 -1.61 3.51 14.28
CA ARG A 149 -2.48 2.79 15.21
C ARG A 149 -3.44 3.71 15.95
N GLU A 150 -2.94 4.81 16.49
CA GLU A 150 -3.70 5.75 17.32
C GLU A 150 -4.62 6.65 16.50
N HIS A 151 -4.13 7.17 15.38
CA HIS A 151 -4.84 8.15 14.54
C HIS A 151 -5.55 7.45 13.37
N GLY A 152 -5.80 6.15 13.54
CA GLY A 152 -6.34 5.19 12.57
C GLY A 152 -7.20 5.80 11.48
N SER A 153 -6.57 6.01 10.33
CA SER A 153 -7.17 6.03 8.99
C SER A 153 -8.05 7.21 8.57
N GLU A 154 -8.59 8.08 9.44
CA GLU A 154 -9.59 9.05 8.96
C GLU A 154 -8.99 10.04 7.95
N ALA A 155 -7.93 10.78 8.30
CA ALA A 155 -7.32 11.71 7.36
C ALA A 155 -6.82 10.98 6.10
N LEU A 156 -6.22 9.80 6.25
CA LEU A 156 -5.76 8.99 5.12
C LEU A 156 -6.91 8.56 4.19
N ARG A 157 -8.08 8.19 4.74
CA ARG A 157 -9.31 7.86 4.00
C ARG A 157 -9.85 9.08 3.26
N LEU A 158 -9.86 10.23 3.92
CA LEU A 158 -10.28 11.49 3.33
C LEU A 158 -9.34 11.87 2.17
N HIS A 159 -8.02 11.74 2.36
CA HIS A 159 -7.02 11.98 1.31
C HIS A 159 -7.08 10.95 0.16
N ALA A 160 -7.43 9.70 0.45
CA ALA A 160 -7.68 8.69 -0.56
C ALA A 160 -8.92 9.02 -1.43
N GLN A 161 -9.83 9.86 -0.93
CA GLN A 161 -11.06 10.31 -1.60
C GLN A 161 -11.95 9.15 -2.05
N ARG A 162 -12.09 8.16 -1.17
CA ARG A 162 -12.98 7.02 -1.38
C ARG A 162 -13.82 6.81 -0.12
N ALA A 163 -15.05 7.30 -0.14
CA ALA A 163 -16.04 7.05 0.92
C ALA A 163 -16.26 5.55 1.15
N GLU A 164 -16.18 4.76 0.08
CA GLU A 164 -16.47 3.31 0.08
C GLU A 164 -15.34 2.44 0.64
N ILE A 165 -14.19 3.01 1.00
CA ILE A 165 -13.21 2.20 1.74
C ILE A 165 -13.81 2.03 3.13
N LEU A 166 -14.29 0.80 3.41
CA LEU A 166 -14.74 0.30 4.71
C LEU A 166 -13.79 0.76 5.83
N PRO A 167 -14.19 0.71 7.11
CA PRO A 167 -13.22 0.88 8.19
C PRO A 167 -12.20 -0.27 8.14
N PHE A 168 -11.12 -0.11 7.36
CA PHE A 168 -9.95 -0.97 7.47
C PHE A 168 -9.15 -0.49 8.67
N ALA A 169 -8.75 -1.42 9.53
CA ALA A 169 -7.75 -1.10 10.53
C ALA A 169 -6.40 -1.02 9.82
N LEU A 170 -5.77 0.16 9.80
CA LEU A 170 -4.37 0.29 9.36
C LEU A 170 -3.42 -0.55 10.22
N ALA A 171 -3.83 -0.88 11.45
CA ALA A 171 -3.16 -1.86 12.29
C ALA A 171 -3.07 -3.27 11.66
N ARG A 172 -3.94 -3.58 10.69
CA ARG A 172 -3.99 -4.84 9.93
C ARG A 172 -3.73 -4.59 8.43
N ALA A 173 -2.84 -3.65 8.12
CA ALA A 173 -2.42 -3.36 6.76
C ALA A 173 -1.28 -4.28 6.31
N ALA A 174 -1.31 -4.68 5.04
CA ALA A 174 -0.15 -5.26 4.37
C ALA A 174 0.43 -4.28 3.36
N PHE A 175 1.69 -3.90 3.57
CA PHE A 175 2.47 -3.08 2.64
C PHE A 175 3.12 -3.99 1.60
N LEU A 176 2.76 -3.80 0.33
CA LEU A 176 3.16 -4.70 -0.75
C LEU A 176 4.03 -3.97 -1.77
N ASP A 177 5.17 -4.57 -2.08
CA ASP A 177 6.04 -4.20 -3.20
C ASP A 177 6.55 -5.47 -3.91
N THR A 178 6.73 -5.41 -5.23
CA THR A 178 7.17 -6.57 -6.02
C THR A 178 8.27 -6.24 -7.02
N GLU A 179 9.22 -7.16 -7.16
CA GLU A 179 10.24 -7.12 -8.20
C GLU A 179 9.93 -8.12 -9.30
N THR A 180 10.00 -7.68 -10.56
CA THR A 180 9.48 -8.44 -11.69
C THR A 180 10.41 -8.40 -12.90
N THR A 181 10.38 -9.43 -13.75
CA THR A 181 11.29 -9.52 -14.91
C THR A 181 10.98 -8.54 -16.05
N ALA A 182 9.80 -7.91 -16.07
CA ALA A 182 9.40 -6.99 -17.14
C ALA A 182 8.50 -5.84 -16.66
N LEU A 183 8.68 -4.65 -17.25
CA LEU A 183 7.84 -3.48 -16.99
C LEU A 183 6.44 -3.59 -17.61
N HIS A 184 6.25 -4.42 -18.66
CA HIS A 184 4.97 -4.61 -19.34
C HIS A 184 4.38 -5.98 -18.98
N GLY A 185 3.14 -5.98 -18.46
CA GLY A 185 2.43 -7.20 -18.06
C GLY A 185 2.17 -8.14 -19.23
N GLY A 186 2.37 -9.43 -19.00
CA GLY A 186 2.15 -10.51 -19.96
C GLY A 186 2.45 -11.87 -19.32
N ALA A 187 2.05 -12.96 -19.95
CA ALA A 187 2.16 -14.33 -19.41
C ALA A 187 3.60 -14.76 -19.06
N GLY A 188 4.62 -14.10 -19.61
CA GLY A 188 6.04 -14.34 -19.33
C GLY A 188 6.66 -13.44 -18.25
N CYS A 189 5.87 -12.59 -17.58
CA CYS A 189 6.37 -11.78 -16.48
C CYS A 189 6.41 -12.60 -15.19
N THR A 190 7.61 -12.82 -14.67
CA THR A 190 7.85 -13.49 -13.40
C THR A 190 7.95 -12.45 -12.29
N VAL A 191 7.25 -12.70 -11.18
CA VAL A 191 7.44 -11.94 -9.93
C VAL A 191 8.45 -12.72 -9.10
N PHE A 192 9.66 -12.20 -8.99
CA PHE A 192 10.78 -12.97 -8.43
C PHE A 192 11.12 -12.60 -6.99
N LEU A 193 10.64 -11.46 -6.50
CA LEU A 193 10.70 -11.08 -5.09
C LEU A 193 9.40 -10.37 -4.71
N ILE A 194 8.78 -10.82 -3.62
CA ILE A 194 7.54 -10.26 -3.09
C ILE A 194 7.82 -9.80 -1.67
N GLY A 195 7.76 -8.49 -1.44
CA GLY A 195 7.89 -7.89 -0.12
C GLY A 195 6.51 -7.64 0.48
N VAL A 196 6.23 -8.23 1.65
CA VAL A 196 5.02 -8.02 2.42
C VAL A 196 5.39 -7.49 3.82
N GLY A 197 5.04 -6.24 4.09
CA GLY A 197 5.22 -5.59 5.38
C GLY A 197 3.97 -5.67 6.24
N LEU A 198 4.06 -6.27 7.43
CA LEU A 198 2.99 -6.40 8.41
C LEU A 198 3.34 -5.64 9.69
N LEU A 199 2.33 -5.08 10.37
CA LEU A 199 2.50 -4.39 11.64
C LEU A 199 2.31 -5.37 12.79
N GLU A 200 3.39 -5.77 13.45
CA GLU A 200 3.37 -6.77 14.51
C GLU A 200 4.29 -6.36 15.65
N ASP A 201 3.81 -6.51 16.90
CA ASP A 201 4.61 -6.23 18.11
C ASP A 201 5.29 -4.85 18.12
N GLY A 202 4.59 -3.83 17.63
CA GLY A 202 5.12 -2.46 17.53
C GLY A 202 6.27 -2.29 16.53
N ALA A 203 6.47 -3.24 15.62
CA ALA A 203 7.47 -3.22 14.58
C ALA A 203 6.82 -3.40 13.20
N LEU A 204 7.55 -3.02 12.15
CA LEU A 204 7.21 -3.42 10.80
C LEU A 204 8.03 -4.68 10.48
N ARG A 205 7.34 -5.81 10.32
CA ARG A 205 7.94 -7.07 9.86
C ARG A 205 7.79 -7.18 8.36
N VAL A 206 8.89 -7.21 7.63
CA VAL A 206 8.92 -7.35 6.18
C VAL A 206 9.33 -8.77 5.83
N HIS A 207 8.39 -9.50 5.25
CA HIS A 207 8.58 -10.83 4.69
C HIS A 207 8.93 -10.69 3.21
N GLN A 208 10.07 -11.23 2.82
CA GLN A 208 10.55 -11.19 1.45
C GLN A 208 10.57 -12.61 0.89
N VAL A 209 9.53 -12.96 0.12
CA VAL A 209 9.41 -14.28 -0.50
C VAL A 209 10.10 -14.25 -1.87
N PHE A 210 11.12 -15.10 -2.04
CA PHE A 210 12.02 -15.08 -3.19
C PHE A 210 11.87 -16.31 -4.07
N LEU A 211 11.74 -16.08 -5.38
CA LEU A 211 11.66 -17.14 -6.37
C LEU A 211 13.06 -17.55 -6.84
N ARG A 212 13.57 -18.65 -6.28
CA ARG A 212 14.88 -19.21 -6.67
C ARG A 212 14.80 -19.93 -8.00
N SER A 213 13.70 -20.65 -8.23
CA SER A 213 13.47 -21.44 -9.42
C SER A 213 11.98 -21.40 -9.80
N PRO A 214 11.61 -21.64 -11.07
CA PRO A 214 10.21 -21.68 -11.48
C PRO A 214 9.37 -22.73 -10.74
N SER A 215 9.95 -23.83 -10.25
CA SER A 215 9.20 -24.86 -9.50
C SER A 215 8.75 -24.40 -8.12
N ASP A 216 9.40 -23.36 -7.56
CA ASP A 216 9.11 -22.85 -6.21
C ASP A 216 7.91 -21.90 -6.21
N GLU A 217 7.37 -21.54 -7.38
CA GLU A 217 6.39 -20.45 -7.51
C GLU A 217 5.08 -20.73 -6.77
N ALA A 218 4.58 -21.97 -6.85
CA ALA A 218 3.36 -22.35 -6.14
C ALA A 218 3.54 -22.24 -4.62
N ALA A 219 4.65 -22.76 -4.07
CA ALA A 219 4.98 -22.65 -2.65
C ALA A 219 5.17 -21.19 -2.21
N SER A 220 5.82 -20.37 -3.05
CA SER A 220 6.07 -18.96 -2.78
C SER A 220 4.77 -18.15 -2.73
N LEU A 221 3.88 -18.36 -3.70
CA LEU A 221 2.60 -17.64 -3.75
C LEU A 221 1.62 -18.11 -2.67
N ALA A 222 1.63 -19.41 -2.34
CA ALA A 222 0.88 -19.91 -1.18
C ALA A 222 1.35 -19.23 0.12
N ARG A 223 2.66 -19.06 0.32
CA ARG A 223 3.20 -18.32 1.47
C ARG A 223 2.72 -16.87 1.51
N VAL A 224 2.62 -16.20 0.35
CA VAL A 224 2.06 -14.85 0.28
C VAL A 224 0.58 -14.82 0.64
N LEU A 225 -0.21 -15.83 0.27
CA LEU A 225 -1.60 -15.94 0.69
C LEU A 225 -1.72 -16.10 2.22
N GLU A 226 -0.89 -16.95 2.82
CA GLU A 226 -0.82 -17.12 4.29
C GLU A 226 -0.51 -15.79 4.99
N LEU A 227 0.46 -15.02 4.48
CA LEU A 227 0.81 -13.69 5.01
C LEU A 227 -0.33 -12.67 4.91
N LEU A 228 -1.26 -12.87 3.98
CA LEU A 228 -2.41 -11.99 3.79
C LEU A 228 -3.63 -12.42 4.61
N GLU A 229 -3.56 -13.54 5.33
CA GLU A 229 -4.61 -13.93 6.26
C GLU A 229 -4.75 -12.88 7.37
N GLY A 230 -6.00 -12.48 7.65
CA GLY A 230 -6.28 -11.45 8.64
C GLY A 230 -5.90 -10.02 8.22
N VAL A 231 -5.43 -9.78 6.99
CA VAL A 231 -5.22 -8.42 6.46
C VAL A 231 -6.57 -7.76 6.13
N ASP A 232 -6.73 -6.47 6.45
CA ASP A 232 -7.92 -5.69 6.08
C ASP A 232 -7.70 -4.83 4.83
N VAL A 233 -6.47 -4.40 4.58
CA VAL A 233 -6.13 -3.47 3.51
C VAL A 233 -4.76 -3.78 2.90
N LEU A 234 -4.70 -3.71 1.58
CA LEU A 234 -3.43 -3.64 0.87
C LEU A 234 -3.00 -2.18 0.74
N VAL A 235 -1.72 -1.92 0.99
CA VAL A 235 -1.08 -0.63 0.77
C VAL A 235 0.07 -0.82 -0.20
N SER A 236 0.12 -0.03 -1.27
CA SER A 236 1.21 -0.09 -2.25
C SER A 236 1.51 1.28 -2.85
N PHE A 237 2.53 1.37 -3.70
CA PHE A 237 2.83 2.54 -4.50
C PHE A 237 2.67 2.19 -5.99
N HIS A 238 1.65 2.73 -6.65
CA HIS A 238 1.27 2.40 -8.02
C HIS A 238 0.76 0.96 -8.25
N GLY A 239 0.61 0.14 -7.19
CA GLY A 239 0.17 -1.24 -7.32
C GLY A 239 -1.27 -1.42 -7.80
N LYS A 240 -2.11 -0.37 -7.86
CA LYS A 240 -3.43 -0.46 -8.53
C LYS A 240 -3.32 -0.75 -10.03
N SER A 241 -2.17 -0.51 -10.63
CA SER A 241 -1.91 -0.77 -12.04
C SER A 241 -0.90 -1.90 -12.27
N PHE A 242 -0.23 -2.40 -11.22
CA PHE A 242 0.90 -3.31 -11.34
C PHE A 242 0.81 -4.51 -10.38
N ASP A 243 1.34 -4.38 -9.16
CA ASP A 243 1.73 -5.50 -8.28
C ASP A 243 0.61 -6.52 -8.06
N ARG A 244 -0.53 -6.08 -7.55
CA ARG A 244 -1.65 -6.96 -7.23
C ARG A 244 -2.23 -7.67 -8.47
N HIS A 245 -2.18 -7.02 -9.64
CA HIS A 245 -2.70 -7.60 -10.88
C HIS A 245 -1.76 -8.67 -11.43
N ARG A 246 -0.44 -8.46 -11.28
CA ARG A 246 0.57 -9.45 -11.65
C ARG A 246 0.48 -10.68 -10.76
N LEU A 247 0.46 -10.48 -9.44
CA LEU A 247 0.28 -11.58 -8.49
C LEU A 247 -1.04 -12.31 -8.69
N HIS A 248 -2.14 -11.58 -8.92
CA HIS A 248 -3.44 -12.20 -9.23
C HIS A 248 -3.38 -13.10 -10.47
N ALA A 249 -2.73 -12.63 -11.55
CA ALA A 249 -2.57 -13.43 -12.76
C ALA A 249 -1.73 -14.71 -12.50
N ARG A 250 -0.65 -14.62 -11.71
CA ARG A 250 0.17 -15.79 -11.36
C ARG A 250 -0.58 -16.80 -10.51
N LEU A 251 -1.31 -16.32 -9.49
CA LEU A 251 -2.18 -17.15 -8.65
C LEU A 251 -3.23 -17.88 -9.49
N ALA A 252 -3.91 -17.17 -10.38
CA ALA A 252 -4.93 -17.76 -11.26
C ALA A 252 -4.33 -18.82 -12.21
N MET A 253 -3.13 -18.60 -12.76
CA MET A 253 -2.44 -19.58 -13.61
C MET A 253 -2.09 -20.89 -12.87
N LEU A 254 -1.87 -20.81 -11.56
CA LEU A 254 -1.54 -21.96 -10.70
C LEU A 254 -2.79 -22.56 -10.03
N GLY A 255 -3.99 -22.04 -10.33
CA GLY A 255 -5.25 -22.55 -9.79
C GLY A 255 -5.56 -22.11 -8.36
N PHE A 256 -4.90 -21.08 -7.85
CA PHE A 256 -5.22 -20.49 -6.54
C PHE A 256 -6.36 -19.47 -6.63
N ASP A 257 -7.22 -19.46 -5.61
CA ASP A 257 -8.10 -18.32 -5.35
C ASP A 257 -7.29 -17.10 -4.93
N SER A 258 -7.62 -15.94 -5.49
CA SER A 258 -6.82 -14.72 -5.31
C SER A 258 -7.64 -13.58 -4.69
N PRO A 259 -7.41 -13.25 -3.40
CA PRO A 259 -8.10 -12.15 -2.72
C PRO A 259 -7.55 -10.76 -3.10
N LEU A 260 -6.47 -10.69 -3.89
CA LEU A 260 -5.72 -9.48 -4.17
C LEU A 260 -6.52 -8.37 -4.86
N LEU A 261 -7.51 -8.74 -5.68
CA LEU A 261 -8.37 -7.77 -6.36
C LEU A 261 -9.58 -7.36 -5.54
N SER A 262 -9.99 -8.17 -4.55
CA SER A 262 -11.10 -7.88 -3.65
C SER A 262 -10.72 -7.06 -2.43
N PHE A 263 -9.44 -7.05 -2.02
CA PHE A 263 -9.00 -6.22 -0.90
C PHE A 263 -9.30 -4.73 -1.11
N PRO A 264 -9.78 -4.04 -0.05
CA PRO A 264 -9.56 -2.60 0.07
C PRO A 264 -8.10 -2.26 -0.24
N HIS A 265 -7.89 -1.27 -1.11
CA HIS A 265 -6.55 -0.95 -1.58
C HIS A 265 -6.28 0.55 -1.54
N LEU A 266 -5.31 0.90 -0.69
CA LEU A 266 -4.70 2.20 -0.60
C LEU A 266 -3.45 2.27 -1.49
N ASP A 267 -3.54 3.04 -2.58
CA ASP A 267 -2.38 3.31 -3.44
C ASP A 267 -1.86 4.71 -3.10
N LEU A 268 -0.71 4.75 -2.43
CA LEU A 268 -0.11 5.97 -1.90
C LEU A 268 0.33 6.92 -3.03
N GLY A 269 0.61 6.40 -4.23
CA GLY A 269 0.97 7.22 -5.39
C GLY A 269 -0.14 8.19 -5.79
N HIS A 270 -1.41 7.82 -5.58
CA HIS A 270 -2.52 8.74 -5.81
C HIS A 270 -2.57 9.89 -4.80
N ILE A 271 -2.24 9.63 -3.54
CA ILE A 271 -2.20 10.67 -2.49
C ILE A 271 -1.01 11.59 -2.74
N ALA A 272 0.18 11.01 -2.94
CA ALA A 272 1.39 11.76 -3.26
C ALA A 272 1.21 12.68 -4.48
N ARG A 273 0.56 12.18 -5.55
CA ARG A 273 0.23 13.00 -6.72
C ARG A 273 -0.71 14.16 -6.40
N ARG A 274 -1.65 14.02 -5.47
CA ARG A 274 -2.54 15.13 -5.09
C ARG A 274 -1.78 16.20 -4.32
N PHE A 275 -0.89 15.78 -3.42
CA PHE A 275 -0.13 16.67 -2.56
C PHE A 275 0.96 17.40 -3.31
N TYR A 276 1.69 16.71 -4.18
CA TYR A 276 3.00 17.18 -4.64
C TYR A 276 3.13 17.40 -6.15
N ARG A 277 2.04 17.29 -6.93
CA ARG A 277 2.09 17.50 -8.38
C ARG A 277 2.55 18.92 -8.71
N GLY A 278 3.68 19.02 -9.41
CA GLY A 278 4.28 20.28 -9.83
C GLY A 278 5.16 20.94 -8.76
N GLU A 279 5.21 20.38 -7.56
CA GLU A 279 6.11 20.83 -6.48
C GLU A 279 7.40 19.98 -6.46
N LEU A 280 7.25 18.67 -6.63
CA LEU A 280 8.39 17.76 -6.74
C LEU A 280 8.77 17.51 -8.20
N ARG A 281 10.05 17.23 -8.44
CA ARG A 281 10.61 16.93 -9.77
C ARG A 281 9.87 15.79 -10.48
N ASP A 282 9.43 14.79 -9.72
CA ASP A 282 8.65 13.65 -10.17
C ASP A 282 7.94 12.99 -8.97
N GLN A 283 7.14 11.95 -9.25
CA GLN A 283 6.36 11.21 -8.27
C GLN A 283 6.91 9.81 -8.01
N ARG A 284 8.23 9.60 -8.20
CA ARG A 284 8.87 8.32 -7.87
C ARG A 284 9.00 8.18 -6.35
N LEU A 285 8.93 6.94 -5.85
CA LEU A 285 9.07 6.66 -4.41
C LEU A 285 10.36 7.26 -3.85
N GLN A 286 11.50 7.05 -4.51
CA GLN A 286 12.79 7.65 -4.15
C GLN A 286 12.80 9.19 -4.07
N THR A 287 11.94 9.88 -4.82
CA THR A 287 11.80 11.34 -4.69
C THR A 287 11.00 11.70 -3.44
N LEU A 288 9.93 10.97 -3.13
CA LEU A 288 9.16 11.17 -1.90
C LEU A 288 9.99 10.83 -0.65
N GLU A 289 10.79 9.78 -0.71
CA GLU A 289 11.71 9.43 0.37
C GLU A 289 12.62 10.60 0.72
N ARG A 290 13.30 11.17 -0.27
CA ARG A 290 14.23 12.27 -0.05
C ARG A 290 13.53 13.55 0.38
N GLU A 291 12.52 13.97 -0.37
CA GLU A 291 11.95 15.31 -0.25
C GLU A 291 10.84 15.39 0.82
N VAL A 292 10.16 14.28 1.10
CA VAL A 292 9.05 14.22 2.07
C VAL A 292 9.45 13.51 3.35
N LEU A 293 10.22 12.41 3.25
CA LEU A 293 10.69 11.67 4.41
C LEU A 293 12.12 12.05 4.82
N GLY A 294 12.88 12.83 4.06
CA GLY A 294 14.29 13.11 4.40
C GLY A 294 15.17 11.84 4.43
N LEU A 295 14.77 10.78 3.71
CA LEU A 295 15.50 9.52 3.61
C LEU A 295 16.40 9.53 2.37
N HIS A 296 17.68 9.18 2.55
CA HIS A 296 18.69 9.25 1.50
C HIS A 296 19.32 7.88 1.26
N ARG A 297 18.94 7.20 0.17
CA ARG A 297 19.55 5.92 -0.17
C ARG A 297 20.94 6.12 -0.78
N GLU A 298 21.97 5.60 -0.13
CA GLU A 298 23.34 5.52 -0.69
C GLU A 298 23.54 4.19 -1.43
N ASP A 299 24.22 4.21 -2.59
CA ASP A 299 24.55 3.02 -3.40
C ASP A 299 23.37 2.09 -3.76
N ASP A 300 22.16 2.65 -3.85
CA ASP A 300 20.94 1.88 -4.18
C ASP A 300 21.03 1.31 -5.60
N LEU A 301 20.54 0.09 -5.76
CA LEU A 301 20.34 -0.50 -7.08
C LEU A 301 19.11 0.17 -7.69
N PRO A 302 19.21 0.81 -8.87
CA PRO A 302 18.01 1.33 -9.53
C PRO A 302 17.05 0.19 -9.82
N GLY A 303 15.75 0.34 -9.51
CA GLY A 303 14.75 -0.71 -9.72
C GLY A 303 14.71 -1.27 -11.15
N SER A 304 15.06 -0.45 -12.16
CA SER A 304 15.19 -0.91 -13.56
C SER A 304 16.31 -1.94 -13.79
N GLN A 305 17.26 -2.05 -12.85
CA GLN A 305 18.37 -3.02 -12.88
C GLN A 305 18.08 -4.28 -12.04
N CYS A 306 17.03 -4.30 -11.22
CA CYS A 306 16.62 -5.48 -10.46
C CYS A 306 16.44 -6.75 -11.34
N PRO A 307 15.79 -6.68 -12.52
CA PRO A 307 15.65 -7.85 -13.39
C PRO A 307 17.01 -8.40 -13.85
N ALA A 308 17.94 -7.52 -14.24
CA ALA A 308 19.25 -7.90 -14.72
C ALA A 308 20.10 -8.54 -13.60
N ALA A 309 19.96 -8.06 -12.36
CA ALA A 309 20.58 -8.68 -11.18
C ALA A 309 20.04 -10.11 -10.95
N TRP A 310 18.73 -10.30 -11.05
CA TRP A 310 18.09 -11.62 -10.91
C TRP A 310 18.53 -12.60 -12.01
N PHE A 311 18.51 -12.20 -13.28
CA PHE A 311 18.99 -13.04 -14.38
C PHE A 311 20.48 -13.39 -14.28
N ALA A 312 21.31 -12.51 -13.72
CA ALA A 312 22.70 -12.83 -13.42
C ALA A 312 22.80 -13.91 -12.33
N HIS A 313 22.01 -13.77 -11.26
CA HIS A 313 21.97 -14.73 -10.15
C HIS A 313 21.54 -16.12 -10.58
N VAL A 314 20.38 -16.25 -11.25
CA VAL A 314 19.85 -17.55 -11.71
C VAL A 314 20.77 -18.19 -12.76
N GLY A 315 21.49 -17.36 -13.53
CA GLY A 315 22.51 -17.83 -14.47
C GLY A 315 23.87 -18.20 -13.85
N GLY A 316 23.99 -18.20 -12.51
CA GLY A 316 25.24 -18.55 -11.82
C GLY A 316 26.37 -17.52 -11.96
N ARG A 317 26.04 -16.29 -12.38
CA ARG A 317 27.01 -15.21 -12.56
C ARG A 317 27.07 -14.30 -11.32
N PRO A 318 28.20 -13.62 -11.07
CA PRO A 318 28.25 -12.57 -10.07
C PRO A 318 27.12 -11.55 -10.27
N SER A 319 26.37 -11.27 -9.22
CA SER A 319 25.15 -10.46 -9.28
C SER A 319 25.04 -9.54 -8.08
N ARG A 320 24.19 -8.50 -8.20
CA ARG A 320 23.81 -7.61 -7.11
C ARG A 320 22.50 -8.06 -6.45
N ILE A 321 22.25 -9.37 -6.38
CA ILE A 321 20.94 -9.89 -5.91
C ILE A 321 20.63 -9.46 -4.48
N GLY A 322 21.63 -9.39 -3.59
CA GLY A 322 21.44 -8.86 -2.24
C GLY A 322 21.02 -7.39 -2.20
N ASP A 323 21.37 -6.59 -3.21
CA ASP A 323 20.88 -5.20 -3.32
C ASP A 323 19.41 -5.15 -3.73
N VAL A 324 18.90 -6.15 -4.47
CA VAL A 324 17.47 -6.23 -4.81
C VAL A 324 16.64 -6.49 -3.55
N PHE A 325 17.10 -7.37 -2.66
CA PHE A 325 16.47 -7.57 -1.36
C PHE A 325 16.48 -6.29 -0.53
N GLU A 326 17.57 -5.53 -0.56
CA GLU A 326 17.65 -4.27 0.17
C GLU A 326 16.68 -3.22 -0.38
N HIS A 327 16.65 -3.08 -1.71
CA HIS A 327 15.74 -2.18 -2.41
C HIS A 327 14.29 -2.46 -2.03
N ASN A 328 13.84 -3.70 -2.20
CA ASN A 328 12.48 -4.11 -1.90
C ASN A 328 12.12 -3.92 -0.41
N ALA A 329 13.03 -4.24 0.52
CA ALA A 329 12.79 -4.03 1.95
C ALA A 329 12.62 -2.55 2.30
N LEU A 330 13.44 -1.67 1.71
CA LEU A 330 13.35 -0.23 1.86
C LEU A 330 12.08 0.33 1.22
N ASP A 331 11.69 -0.15 0.03
CA ASP A 331 10.46 0.25 -0.63
C ASP A 331 9.25 -0.04 0.28
N VAL A 332 9.13 -1.27 0.80
CA VAL A 332 8.08 -1.66 1.75
C VAL A 332 8.09 -0.79 3.02
N ALA A 333 9.26 -0.56 3.62
CA ALA A 333 9.38 0.29 4.81
C ALA A 333 8.94 1.74 4.54
N SER A 334 9.30 2.29 3.36
CA SER A 334 8.88 3.62 2.94
C SER A 334 7.38 3.73 2.71
N LEU A 335 6.70 2.66 2.29
CA LEU A 335 5.23 2.66 2.24
C LEU A 335 4.62 2.90 3.62
N ALA A 336 5.13 2.23 4.66
CA ALA A 336 4.64 2.41 6.03
C ALA A 336 4.87 3.84 6.54
N LEU A 337 6.06 4.39 6.31
CA LEU A 337 6.40 5.77 6.70
C LEU A 337 5.57 6.81 5.94
N LEU A 338 5.35 6.63 4.63
CA LEU A 338 4.50 7.51 3.83
C LEU A 338 3.03 7.41 4.26
N ALA A 339 2.53 6.21 4.54
CA ALA A 339 1.17 6.02 5.04
C ALA A 339 0.98 6.80 6.35
N ALA A 340 1.95 6.73 7.28
CA ALA A 340 1.93 7.50 8.51
C ALA A 340 1.96 9.02 8.24
N ARG A 341 2.83 9.50 7.34
CA ARG A 341 2.90 10.93 6.96
C ARG A 341 1.60 11.44 6.36
N PHE A 342 0.88 10.60 5.62
CA PHE A 342 -0.40 10.94 5.00
C PHE A 342 -1.59 10.71 5.93
N ALA A 343 -1.39 10.06 7.08
CA ALA A 343 -2.41 9.84 8.10
C ALA A 343 -2.57 11.04 9.06
N ALA A 344 -1.67 12.01 9.01
CA ALA A 344 -1.81 13.25 9.76
C ALA A 344 -2.86 14.18 9.13
N SER A 345 -3.81 14.67 9.93
CA SER A 345 -4.68 15.78 9.51
C SER A 345 -3.84 17.02 9.18
N PRO A 346 -4.25 17.81 8.17
CA PRO A 346 -3.52 19.03 7.84
C PRO A 346 -3.46 19.99 9.04
N THR A 347 -2.31 20.64 9.21
CA THR A 347 -2.06 21.66 10.23
C THR A 347 -1.85 23.03 9.57
N GLU A 348 -1.61 24.07 10.36
CA GLU A 348 -1.31 25.40 9.81
C GLU A 348 -0.07 25.42 8.90
N SER A 349 0.89 24.52 9.11
CA SER A 349 2.09 24.38 8.27
C SER A 349 1.86 23.54 7.01
N SER A 350 0.73 22.84 6.90
CA SER A 350 0.38 22.05 5.71
C SER A 350 0.15 22.92 4.48
N SER A 351 0.45 22.36 3.30
CA SER A 351 0.31 23.06 2.03
C SER A 351 -1.17 23.26 1.65
N GLY A 352 -1.44 24.24 0.79
CA GLY A 352 -2.79 24.44 0.26
C GLY A 352 -3.34 23.23 -0.49
N ARG A 353 -2.47 22.38 -1.07
CA ARG A 353 -2.87 21.13 -1.75
C ARG A 353 -3.26 20.03 -0.75
N GLU A 354 -2.56 19.92 0.37
CA GLU A 354 -2.93 18.99 1.45
C GLU A 354 -4.32 19.35 2.00
N TRP A 355 -4.54 20.63 2.32
CA TRP A 355 -5.84 21.16 2.74
C TRP A 355 -6.95 20.93 1.70
N LEU A 356 -6.67 21.19 0.41
CA LEU A 356 -7.63 20.93 -0.67
C LEU A 356 -7.99 19.45 -0.79
N SER A 357 -7.00 18.57 -0.64
CA SER A 357 -7.23 17.13 -0.70
C SER A 357 -8.07 16.65 0.49
N TYR A 358 -7.81 17.17 1.68
CA TYR A 358 -8.56 16.87 2.90
C TYR A 358 -10.01 17.34 2.79
N ALA A 359 -10.22 18.58 2.36
CA ALA A 359 -11.54 19.16 2.13
C ALA A 359 -12.41 18.32 1.17
N ARG A 360 -11.82 17.83 0.07
CA ARG A 360 -12.51 16.95 -0.87
C ARG A 360 -12.92 15.62 -0.25
N GLY A 361 -12.06 15.07 0.61
CA GLY A 361 -12.38 13.90 1.42
C GLY A 361 -13.57 14.16 2.33
N LEU A 362 -13.54 15.25 3.09
CA LEU A 362 -14.64 15.65 3.99
C LEU A 362 -15.95 15.82 3.24
N ARG A 363 -15.91 16.41 2.04
CA ARG A 363 -17.08 16.54 1.18
C ARG A 363 -17.64 15.19 0.72
N ILE A 364 -16.78 14.23 0.38
CA ILE A 364 -17.17 12.86 0.01
C ILE A 364 -17.76 12.13 1.21
N ALA A 365 -17.28 12.42 2.43
CA ALA A 365 -17.84 11.94 3.69
C ALA A 365 -19.06 12.75 4.19
N GLU A 366 -19.61 13.63 3.35
CA GLU A 366 -20.78 14.48 3.66
C GLU A 366 -20.61 15.45 4.85
N ARG A 367 -19.38 15.66 5.33
CA ARG A 367 -19.02 16.62 6.37
C ARG A 367 -18.87 18.03 5.81
N ARG A 368 -20.00 18.63 5.41
CA ARG A 368 -20.05 19.86 4.60
C ARG A 368 -19.41 21.08 5.26
N ASP A 369 -19.65 21.31 6.55
CA ASP A 369 -19.12 22.48 7.26
C ASP A 369 -17.60 22.36 7.45
N ASP A 370 -17.12 21.18 7.84
CA ASP A 370 -15.68 20.89 7.94
C ASP A 370 -15.00 21.03 6.58
N ALA A 371 -15.63 20.51 5.52
CA ALA A 371 -15.12 20.64 4.16
C ALA A 371 -15.00 22.11 3.75
N ARG A 372 -15.96 22.96 4.12
CA ARG A 372 -15.90 24.41 3.86
C ARG A 372 -14.74 25.06 4.60
N ALA A 373 -14.59 24.80 5.90
CA ALA A 373 -13.48 25.32 6.69
C ALA A 373 -12.11 24.91 6.12
N ALA A 374 -11.97 23.64 5.71
CA ALA A 374 -10.76 23.14 5.08
C ALA A 374 -10.49 23.78 3.70
N LEU A 375 -11.53 24.11 2.92
CA LEU A 375 -11.37 24.84 1.65
C LEU A 375 -10.89 26.27 1.89
N GLU A 376 -11.34 26.94 2.96
CA GLU A 376 -10.86 28.27 3.31
C GLU A 376 -9.36 28.26 3.61
N GLN A 377 -8.89 27.27 4.37
CA GLN A 377 -7.45 27.04 4.60
C GLN A 377 -6.69 26.76 3.30
N ALA A 378 -7.27 25.96 2.40
CA ALA A 378 -6.68 25.69 1.09
C ALA A 378 -6.55 26.97 0.25
N ILE A 379 -7.62 27.77 0.14
CA ILE A 379 -7.65 29.01 -0.64
C ILE A 379 -6.64 30.02 -0.12
N ALA A 380 -6.48 30.14 1.20
CA ALA A 380 -5.52 31.05 1.81
C ALA A 380 -4.05 30.72 1.48
N LYS A 381 -3.76 29.46 1.13
CA LYS A 381 -2.39 28.96 0.91
C LYS A 381 -2.07 28.63 -0.55
N LEU A 382 -3.08 28.48 -1.41
CA LEU A 382 -2.88 28.21 -2.84
C LEU A 382 -2.54 29.50 -3.59
N ASN A 383 -1.68 29.39 -4.60
CA ASN A 383 -1.42 30.49 -5.53
C ASN A 383 -2.73 30.87 -6.27
N ALA A 384 -3.09 32.16 -6.23
CA ALA A 384 -4.34 32.69 -6.76
C ALA A 384 -4.58 32.39 -8.25
N ASP A 385 -3.51 32.27 -9.05
CA ASP A 385 -3.60 31.98 -10.48
C ASP A 385 -3.62 30.47 -10.79
N SER A 386 -3.50 29.62 -9.76
CA SER A 386 -3.48 28.19 -9.96
C SER A 386 -4.88 27.62 -10.25
N ALA A 387 -4.94 26.61 -11.12
CA ALA A 387 -6.18 25.87 -11.37
C ALA A 387 -6.75 25.21 -10.10
N ASP A 388 -5.91 24.89 -9.12
CA ASP A 388 -6.35 24.32 -7.85
C ASP A 388 -7.01 25.39 -6.95
N TYR A 389 -6.54 26.65 -6.97
CA TYR A 389 -7.19 27.77 -6.28
C TYR A 389 -8.58 28.06 -6.84
N LEU A 390 -8.70 28.16 -8.17
CA LEU A 390 -9.99 28.42 -8.83
C LEU A 390 -11.02 27.33 -8.51
N ARG A 391 -10.59 26.06 -8.52
CA ARG A 391 -11.44 24.93 -8.13
C ARG A 391 -11.83 24.99 -6.66
N ALA A 392 -10.89 25.31 -5.76
CA ALA A 392 -11.17 25.43 -4.33
C ALA A 392 -12.23 26.52 -4.07
N GLN A 393 -12.13 27.67 -4.74
CA GLN A 393 -13.15 28.72 -4.64
C GLN A 393 -14.53 28.27 -5.13
N GLU A 394 -14.58 27.59 -6.28
CA GLU A 394 -15.84 27.09 -6.84
C GLU A 394 -16.49 26.07 -5.92
N GLU A 395 -15.70 25.12 -5.40
CA GLU A 395 -16.15 24.12 -4.43
C GLU A 395 -16.67 24.80 -3.15
N ALA A 396 -15.96 25.82 -2.63
CA ALA A 396 -16.37 26.53 -1.41
C ALA A 396 -17.69 27.29 -1.61
N ARG A 397 -17.90 27.91 -2.79
CA ARG A 397 -19.15 28.60 -3.12
C ARG A 397 -20.35 27.64 -3.16
N ARG A 398 -20.16 26.42 -3.67
CA ARG A 398 -21.21 25.38 -3.72
C ARG A 398 -21.58 24.82 -2.35
N LEU A 399 -20.66 24.90 -1.38
CA LEU A 399 -20.88 24.47 0.00
C LEU A 399 -21.43 25.58 0.90
N ARG A 400 -21.58 26.81 0.42
CA ARG A 400 -22.24 27.87 1.18
C ARG A 400 -23.68 27.46 1.46
N PRO A 401 -24.19 27.68 2.70
CA PRO A 401 -25.60 27.49 2.96
C PRO A 401 -26.38 28.37 1.99
N ALA A 402 -27.45 27.83 1.39
CA ALA A 402 -28.41 28.65 0.69
C ALA A 402 -28.86 29.70 1.69
N ARG A 403 -28.52 30.99 1.45
CA ARG A 403 -29.05 32.09 2.24
C ARG A 403 -30.53 31.81 2.44
N ALA A 404 -31.00 31.80 3.69
CA ALA A 404 -32.41 31.84 4.01
C ALA A 404 -33.05 32.91 3.10
N ARG A 405 -33.71 32.47 2.03
CA ARG A 405 -34.47 33.36 1.18
C ARG A 405 -35.66 33.79 2.03
N SER A 406 -35.85 35.10 2.13
CA SER A 406 -36.94 35.84 2.77
C SER A 406 -36.89 36.02 4.30
N SER A 407 -36.55 37.25 4.73
CA SER A 407 -37.54 38.20 5.27
C SER A 407 -36.91 39.56 5.59
N SER A 408 -36.80 40.45 4.61
CA SER A 408 -36.75 41.90 4.89
C SER A 408 -37.35 42.69 3.71
N ARG A 409 -38.64 42.46 3.47
CA ARG A 409 -39.47 43.47 2.81
C ARG A 409 -40.49 43.97 3.83
N ALA A 410 -39.97 44.64 4.87
CA ALA A 410 -40.79 45.46 5.73
C ALA A 410 -41.23 46.68 4.89
N LYS A 411 -42.52 46.70 4.56
CA LYS A 411 -43.22 47.81 3.91
C LYS A 411 -43.27 48.98 4.92
N PRO A 412 -42.99 50.24 4.53
CA PRO A 412 -43.05 51.35 5.47
C PRO A 412 -44.51 51.64 5.86
N PRO A 413 -44.77 52.13 7.09
CA PRO A 413 -46.13 52.39 7.55
C PRO A 413 -46.73 53.59 6.83
N ALA A 414 -48.04 53.53 6.62
CA ALA A 414 -48.88 54.60 6.08
C ALA A 414 -49.39 55.50 7.21
#